data_AF-A0A9P0H8I4-F1
#
_entry.id   AF-A0A9P0H8I4-F1
#
_cell.length_a   1.000
_cell.length_b   1.000
_cell.length_c   1.000
_cell.angle_alpha   90.00
_cell.angle_beta   90.00
_cell.angle_gamma   90.00
#
_symmetry.space_group_name_H-M   'P 1'
#
loop_
_entity.id
_entity.type
_entity.pdbx_description
1 polymer ?
#
loop_
_entity_poly.entity_id
_entity_poly.type
_entity_poly.pdbx_seq_one_letter_code
_entity_poly.pdbx_strand_id
1 'polypeptide(L)'
;MLWGLSPALDLIAEMKKMKEIVVGSEINILLIGSSDARHILKTMSLLKRHSKELKVNFFVTDSGEALVRQMLLLTIALEPSGKLGLLEKSRIWMEVYGNTLLRSPTAKYVIRKMCQLRHMISDKNFLERRIPLLNLSLLRYSDLDYLEEVAKYYQNNKQYPISRAWDELLRAKLEEDYDYRFDFFDLDYSIELSVKPGGHRVCKSEYVHWRNTGIAFTWLETEYSVGNPTLAVGIGSSGDNLYSHGYWGDMESGPFFAFGTDSEEKPMLEVRNEVNVRRATDITERNLQRMFHELEHGSPPSDLYTACIDLGLVMMKPGNVDLEREVILDYEPDPTPEDYSAIPVPNCKVFFLPGNAMDIFPKKAKNKEFFDMAFVAQNFYKFLNQDIMSMIKPCGCLVIETRKFVIGLERDAGCFGKEVRNKLREFGWEEVTKCHFRKDAHALFRKSSGESSSEKNMDEQDDTEAAKIDDDPCAMEQDLTESITEEYKQLNLEETRDKAASTSSELENSSFVCPKSTNLLEDEPNIKETEVISMTFQEDTDVHPKEDFKKRIEDVEDAFVDEKDGLKISGRENQSDLASSEVTRNAEERGQKAESGDHDHVN
;
A
#
# COMPACT_ATOMS: atom_id res chain seq x y z
N MET A 1 7.42 8.41 0.61
CA MET A 1 6.68 7.38 -0.14
C MET A 1 5.78 6.64 0.84
N LEU A 2 4.55 6.28 0.46
CA LEU A 2 3.57 5.64 1.36
C LEU A 2 3.38 4.14 1.05
N TRP A 3 3.97 3.67 -0.02
CA TRP A 3 4.07 2.28 -0.40
C TRP A 3 5.42 2.08 -1.07
N GLY A 4 5.85 0.83 -1.17
CA GLY A 4 7.09 0.49 -1.82
C GLY A 4 6.94 0.52 -3.35
N LEU A 5 8.01 0.94 -4.04
CA LEU A 5 8.00 1.11 -5.50
C LEU A 5 8.65 -0.03 -6.29
N SER A 6 9.34 -0.96 -5.64
CA SER A 6 9.75 -2.24 -6.24
C SER A 6 8.85 -3.47 -5.90
N PRO A 7 9.07 -4.62 -6.56
CA PRO A 7 8.43 -5.88 -6.16
C PRO A 7 8.86 -6.38 -4.78
N ALA A 8 7.97 -7.07 -4.07
CA ALA A 8 8.27 -7.66 -2.77
C ALA A 8 9.28 -8.80 -2.88
N LEU A 9 10.46 -8.61 -2.29
CA LEU A 9 11.50 -9.62 -2.17
C LEU A 9 11.26 -10.60 -1.02
N ASP A 10 11.61 -11.86 -1.29
CA ASP A 10 11.95 -12.84 -0.26
C ASP A 10 13.42 -12.68 0.12
N LEU A 11 13.66 -11.99 1.23
CA LEU A 11 15.02 -11.59 1.63
C LEU A 11 15.89 -12.80 2.00
N ILE A 12 15.29 -13.92 2.40
CA ILE A 12 16.03 -15.15 2.67
C ILE A 12 16.47 -15.81 1.38
N ALA A 13 15.63 -15.82 0.34
CA ALA A 13 16.03 -16.27 -0.99
C ALA A 13 17.16 -15.41 -1.57
N GLU A 14 17.10 -14.08 -1.41
CA GLU A 14 18.17 -13.17 -1.86
C GLU A 14 19.49 -13.43 -1.11
N MET A 15 19.44 -13.68 0.20
CA MET A 15 20.63 -14.07 0.96
C MET A 15 21.22 -15.41 0.50
N LYS A 16 20.39 -16.38 0.13
CA LYS A 16 20.86 -17.70 -0.35
C LYS A 16 21.62 -17.63 -1.67
N LYS A 17 21.38 -16.61 -2.50
CA LYS A 17 22.18 -16.36 -3.72
C LYS A 17 23.64 -16.03 -3.41
N MET A 18 23.90 -15.53 -2.19
CA MET A 18 25.21 -15.05 -1.74
C MET A 18 26.00 -16.08 -0.97
N LYS A 19 25.33 -16.80 -0.07
CA LYS A 19 25.94 -17.73 0.85
C LYS A 19 24.97 -18.85 1.20
N GLU A 20 25.53 -20.00 1.56
CA GLU A 20 24.75 -21.04 2.19
C GLU A 20 24.32 -20.58 3.59
N ILE A 21 23.01 -20.61 3.83
CA ILE A 21 22.44 -20.30 5.14
C ILE A 21 22.48 -21.57 5.98
N VAL A 22 23.23 -21.53 7.08
CA VAL A 22 23.30 -22.64 8.02
C VAL A 22 21.96 -22.82 8.72
N VAL A 23 21.44 -24.04 8.69
CA VAL A 23 20.19 -24.41 9.37
C VAL A 23 20.32 -24.17 10.88
N GLY A 24 19.29 -23.55 11.48
CA GLY A 24 19.29 -23.18 12.90
C GLY A 24 19.94 -21.83 13.23
N SER A 25 20.45 -21.10 12.23
CA SER A 25 20.95 -19.74 12.43
C SER A 25 19.83 -18.72 12.67
N GLU A 26 20.15 -17.68 13.43
CA GLU A 26 19.32 -16.49 13.61
C GLU A 26 19.80 -15.41 12.63
N ILE A 27 18.89 -14.93 11.79
CA ILE A 27 19.17 -13.94 10.75
C ILE A 27 18.58 -12.60 11.18
N ASN A 28 19.43 -11.59 11.29
CA ASN A 28 19.01 -10.23 11.58
C ASN A 28 19.00 -9.38 10.30
N ILE A 29 17.84 -8.87 9.93
CA ILE A 29 17.61 -8.09 8.71
C ILE A 29 17.23 -6.66 9.08
N LEU A 30 17.99 -5.68 8.60
CA LEU A 30 17.71 -4.26 8.77
C LEU A 30 16.93 -3.71 7.55
N LEU A 31 15.77 -3.11 7.76
CA LEU A 31 14.96 -2.47 6.71
C LEU A 31 14.97 -0.95 6.94
N ILE A 32 15.55 -0.21 5.99
CA ILE A 32 15.68 1.25 6.05
C ILE A 32 14.76 1.88 5.02
N GLY A 33 13.72 2.55 5.50
CA GLY A 33 12.83 3.35 4.64
C GLY A 33 11.93 2.55 3.70
N SER A 34 11.69 1.26 4.00
CA SER A 34 10.82 0.41 3.17
C SER A 34 9.42 1.00 2.97
N SER A 35 8.98 1.91 3.85
CA SER A 35 7.67 2.59 3.84
C SER A 35 6.46 1.66 4.00
N ASP A 36 6.62 0.35 3.87
CA ASP A 36 5.57 -0.66 3.97
C ASP A 36 6.08 -1.99 4.56
N ALA A 37 5.18 -2.97 4.64
CA ALA A 37 5.46 -4.30 5.19
C ALA A 37 5.71 -5.38 4.12
N ARG A 38 5.96 -5.03 2.85
CA ARG A 38 5.91 -5.99 1.73
C ARG A 38 6.98 -7.07 1.82
N HIS A 39 8.22 -6.68 2.14
CA HIS A 39 9.35 -7.60 2.25
C HIS A 39 9.21 -8.51 3.47
N ILE A 40 8.70 -7.96 4.58
CA ILE A 40 8.39 -8.71 5.80
C ILE A 40 7.33 -9.76 5.46
N LEU A 41 6.23 -9.35 4.82
CA LEU A 41 5.12 -10.23 4.47
C LEU A 41 5.56 -11.38 3.55
N LYS A 42 6.24 -11.05 2.45
CA LYS A 42 6.72 -12.05 1.48
C LYS A 42 7.67 -13.05 2.13
N THR A 43 8.69 -12.55 2.85
CA THR A 43 9.66 -13.41 3.53
C THR A 43 9.02 -14.28 4.61
N MET A 44 8.12 -13.71 5.40
CA MET A 44 7.43 -14.42 6.49
C MET A 44 6.53 -15.54 5.96
N SER A 45 5.81 -15.30 4.86
CA SER A 45 4.94 -16.31 4.24
C SER A 45 5.73 -17.52 3.70
N LEU A 46 6.93 -17.29 3.18
CA LEU A 46 7.79 -18.32 2.58
C LEU A 46 8.76 -18.96 3.58
N LEU A 47 8.86 -18.45 4.81
CA LEU A 47 9.85 -18.89 5.80
C LEU A 47 9.83 -20.41 6.03
N LYS A 48 8.64 -21.00 6.15
CA LYS A 48 8.45 -22.46 6.34
C LYS A 48 8.95 -23.29 5.15
N ARG A 49 8.99 -22.72 3.94
CA ARG A 49 9.54 -23.39 2.75
C ARG A 49 11.06 -23.46 2.78
N HIS A 50 11.73 -22.52 3.45
CA HIS A 50 13.18 -22.50 3.54
C HIS A 50 13.73 -23.47 4.57
N SER A 51 13.24 -23.36 5.82
CA SER A 51 13.58 -24.27 6.91
C SER A 51 12.68 -23.99 8.11
N LYS A 52 12.25 -25.05 8.79
CA LYS A 52 11.45 -24.95 10.03
C LYS A 52 12.26 -24.47 11.24
N GLU A 53 13.58 -24.43 11.13
CA GLU A 53 14.49 -24.07 12.23
C GLU A 53 15.08 -22.66 12.07
N LEU A 54 14.88 -22.03 10.90
CA LEU A 54 15.43 -20.71 10.62
C LEU A 54 14.67 -19.64 11.38
N LYS A 55 15.38 -18.81 12.15
CA LYS A 55 14.81 -17.66 12.87
C LYS A 55 15.16 -16.37 12.18
N VAL A 56 14.18 -15.50 11.96
CA VAL A 56 14.36 -14.22 11.26
C VAL A 56 13.86 -13.07 12.12
N ASN A 57 14.73 -12.09 12.34
CA ASN A 57 14.41 -10.85 13.04
C ASN A 57 14.51 -9.68 12.07
N PHE A 58 13.40 -8.98 11.86
CA PHE A 58 13.35 -7.73 11.12
C PHE A 58 13.56 -6.56 12.06
N PHE A 59 14.38 -5.60 11.66
CA PHE A 59 14.60 -4.34 12.36
C PHE A 59 14.22 -3.22 11.41
N VAL A 60 13.13 -2.51 11.72
CA VAL A 60 12.50 -1.55 10.80
C VAL A 60 12.72 -0.13 11.29
N THR A 61 13.27 0.73 10.44
CA THR A 61 13.38 2.18 10.70
C THR A 61 12.69 2.98 9.61
N ASP A 62 11.73 3.81 10.02
CA ASP A 62 10.91 4.64 9.15
C ASP A 62 10.26 5.80 9.95
N SER A 63 9.43 6.63 9.31
CA SER A 63 8.61 7.64 10.01
C SER A 63 7.58 6.97 10.92
N GLY A 64 7.14 7.67 11.98
CA GLY A 64 6.16 7.10 12.92
C GLY A 64 4.85 6.70 12.24
N GLU A 65 4.36 7.50 11.29
CA GLU A 65 3.17 7.19 10.48
C GLU A 65 3.36 5.91 9.66
N ALA A 66 4.54 5.74 9.04
CA ALA A 66 4.88 4.54 8.30
C ALA A 66 4.96 3.31 9.22
N LEU A 67 5.50 3.45 10.44
CA LEU A 67 5.54 2.34 11.42
C LEU A 67 4.13 1.93 11.86
N VAL A 68 3.24 2.88 12.19
CA VAL A 68 1.84 2.56 12.54
C VAL A 68 1.13 1.88 11.37
N ARG A 69 1.31 2.37 10.13
CA ARG A 69 0.71 1.74 8.95
C ARG A 69 1.25 0.33 8.73
N GLN A 70 2.56 0.10 8.91
CA GLN A 70 3.16 -1.23 8.83
C GLN A 70 2.60 -2.18 9.89
N MET A 71 2.42 -1.72 11.14
CA MET A 71 1.78 -2.50 12.20
C MET A 71 0.34 -2.87 11.84
N LEU A 72 -0.43 -1.94 11.26
CA LEU A 72 -1.78 -2.21 10.78
C LEU A 72 -1.80 -3.25 9.64
N LEU A 73 -0.95 -3.09 8.62
CA LEU A 73 -0.86 -4.03 7.49
C LEU A 73 -0.44 -5.44 7.95
N LEU A 74 0.50 -5.54 8.90
CA LEU A 74 0.87 -6.83 9.51
C LEU A 74 -0.26 -7.41 10.37
N THR A 75 -0.99 -6.56 11.11
CA THR A 75 -2.16 -6.99 11.88
C THR A 75 -3.24 -7.56 10.97
N ILE A 76 -3.54 -6.90 9.85
CA ILE A 76 -4.47 -7.40 8.83
C ILE A 76 -3.97 -8.73 8.28
N ALA A 77 -2.69 -8.84 7.91
CA ALA A 77 -2.12 -10.08 7.35
C ALA A 77 -2.12 -11.27 8.32
N LEU A 78 -2.08 -11.02 9.64
CA LEU A 78 -2.04 -12.05 10.68
C LEU A 78 -3.39 -12.28 11.37
N GLU A 79 -4.45 -11.64 10.90
CA GLU A 79 -5.80 -11.85 11.42
C GLU A 79 -6.24 -13.30 11.15
N PRO A 80 -6.70 -14.08 12.15
CA PRO A 80 -7.10 -15.48 11.96
C PRO A 80 -8.31 -15.61 11.03
N SER A 81 -8.39 -16.71 10.26
CA SER A 81 -9.50 -16.94 9.32
C SER A 81 -10.88 -17.03 10.00
N GLY A 82 -10.93 -17.34 11.29
CA GLY A 82 -12.17 -17.32 12.09
C GLY A 82 -12.70 -15.93 12.43
N LYS A 83 -11.88 -14.87 12.25
CA LYS A 83 -12.27 -13.46 12.49
C LYS A 83 -12.40 -12.67 11.21
N LEU A 84 -11.55 -12.94 10.21
CA LEU A 84 -11.56 -12.26 8.92
C LEU A 84 -11.25 -13.26 7.81
N GLY A 85 -12.21 -13.45 6.89
CA GLY A 85 -12.06 -14.40 5.79
C GLY A 85 -10.96 -13.99 4.82
N LEU A 86 -10.35 -14.95 4.12
CA LEU A 86 -9.17 -14.73 3.27
C LEU A 86 -9.37 -13.63 2.20
N LEU A 87 -10.52 -13.62 1.52
CA LEU A 87 -10.86 -12.63 0.50
C LEU A 87 -11.06 -11.24 1.11
N GLU A 88 -11.83 -11.15 2.20
CA GLU A 88 -12.09 -9.88 2.88
C GLU A 88 -10.77 -9.27 3.41
N LYS A 89 -9.93 -10.13 3.99
CA LYS A 89 -8.59 -9.83 4.47
C LYS A 89 -7.69 -9.27 3.37
N SER A 90 -7.66 -9.89 2.17
CA SER A 90 -6.87 -9.36 1.04
C SER A 90 -7.37 -8.00 0.58
N ARG A 91 -8.69 -7.79 0.49
CA ARG A 91 -9.25 -6.51 0.03
C ARG A 91 -9.04 -5.38 1.04
N ILE A 92 -9.26 -5.63 2.33
CA ILE A 92 -8.97 -4.66 3.40
C ILE A 92 -7.49 -4.27 3.38
N TRP A 93 -6.59 -5.24 3.21
CA TRP A 93 -5.16 -4.98 3.11
C TRP A 93 -4.83 -4.05 1.94
N MET A 94 -5.37 -4.36 0.75
CA MET A 94 -5.15 -3.58 -0.48
C MET A 94 -5.68 -2.15 -0.37
N GLU A 95 -6.89 -1.98 0.18
CA GLU A 95 -7.49 -0.65 0.39
C GLU A 95 -6.64 0.23 1.31
N VAL A 96 -6.22 -0.32 2.46
CA VAL A 96 -5.36 0.40 3.40
C VAL A 96 -3.99 0.72 2.78
N TYR A 97 -3.48 -0.18 1.94
CA TYR A 97 -2.16 -0.05 1.33
C TYR A 97 -2.09 1.05 0.25
N GLY A 98 -3.12 1.17 -0.60
CA GLY A 98 -3.00 1.95 -1.84
C GLY A 98 -4.19 2.81 -2.25
N ASN A 99 -5.32 2.75 -1.55
CA ASN A 99 -6.51 3.54 -1.92
C ASN A 99 -6.64 4.80 -1.07
N THR A 100 -6.95 5.91 -1.72
CA THR A 100 -7.33 7.17 -1.05
C THR A 100 -8.66 7.06 -0.32
N LEU A 101 -9.61 6.30 -0.87
CA LEU A 101 -10.92 6.07 -0.27
C LEU A 101 -11.12 4.61 0.11
N LEU A 102 -11.75 4.42 1.26
CA LEU A 102 -12.08 3.14 1.87
C LEU A 102 -13.57 2.86 1.73
N ARG A 103 -13.91 1.57 1.70
CA ARG A 103 -15.29 1.13 1.94
C ARG A 103 -15.63 1.30 3.42
N SER A 104 -16.91 1.50 3.74
CA SER A 104 -17.38 1.63 5.13
C SER A 104 -16.89 0.49 6.05
N PRO A 105 -16.95 -0.81 5.65
CA PRO A 105 -16.42 -1.90 6.48
C PRO A 105 -14.91 -1.78 6.77
N THR A 106 -14.11 -1.42 5.76
CA THR A 106 -12.67 -1.22 5.90
C THR A 106 -12.37 -0.07 6.85
N ALA A 107 -13.05 1.07 6.72
CA ALA A 107 -12.88 2.21 7.61
C ALA A 107 -13.24 1.86 9.07
N LYS A 108 -14.36 1.16 9.31
CA LYS A 108 -14.73 0.65 10.64
C LYS A 108 -13.66 -0.29 11.20
N TYR A 109 -13.11 -1.17 10.36
CA TYR A 109 -12.03 -2.06 10.75
C TYR A 109 -10.77 -1.30 11.17
N VAL A 110 -10.35 -0.29 10.39
CA VAL A 110 -9.19 0.57 10.72
C VAL A 110 -9.41 1.25 12.07
N ILE A 111 -10.55 1.93 12.28
CA ILE A 111 -10.88 2.61 13.54
C ILE A 111 -10.80 1.64 14.73
N ARG A 112 -11.41 0.46 14.60
CA ARG A 112 -11.36 -0.59 15.64
C ARG A 112 -9.92 -1.03 15.92
N LYS A 113 -9.12 -1.32 14.89
CA LYS A 113 -7.74 -1.76 15.07
C LYS A 113 -6.82 -0.67 15.61
N MET A 114 -7.09 0.61 15.35
CA MET A 114 -6.36 1.72 15.97
C MET A 114 -6.64 1.81 17.47
N CYS A 115 -7.89 1.60 17.90
CA CYS A 115 -8.22 1.49 19.32
C CYS A 115 -7.41 0.34 19.99
N GLN A 116 -7.36 -0.82 19.35
CA GLN A 116 -6.57 -1.96 19.84
C GLN A 116 -5.06 -1.69 19.84
N LEU A 117 -4.54 -1.01 18.81
CA LEU A 117 -3.14 -0.64 18.72
C LEU A 117 -2.71 0.27 19.87
N ARG A 118 -3.56 1.21 20.27
CA ARG A 118 -3.29 2.06 21.45
C ARG A 118 -3.15 1.22 22.72
N HIS A 119 -4.05 0.25 22.94
CA HIS A 119 -3.89 -0.71 24.05
C HIS A 119 -2.60 -1.53 23.95
N MET A 120 -2.20 -1.94 22.74
CA MET A 120 -0.94 -2.67 22.53
C MET A 120 0.30 -1.82 22.80
N ILE A 121 0.25 -0.51 22.53
CA ILE A 121 1.36 0.42 22.82
C ILE A 121 1.50 0.61 24.33
N SER A 122 0.39 0.78 25.05
CA SER A 122 0.39 1.02 26.51
C SER A 122 0.66 -0.25 27.34
N ASP A 123 0.15 -1.42 26.93
CA ASP A 123 0.30 -2.68 27.65
C ASP A 123 1.10 -3.72 26.84
N LYS A 124 2.34 -3.95 27.29
CA LYS A 124 3.26 -4.94 26.69
C LYS A 124 2.75 -6.38 26.80
N ASN A 125 2.08 -6.73 27.90
CA ASN A 125 1.52 -8.06 28.08
C ASN A 125 0.37 -8.30 27.11
N PHE A 126 -0.41 -7.26 26.84
CA PHE A 126 -1.46 -7.31 25.82
C PHE A 126 -0.87 -7.44 24.41
N LEU A 127 0.16 -6.67 24.06
CA LEU A 127 0.89 -6.79 22.79
C LEU A 127 1.40 -8.22 22.56
N GLU A 128 2.10 -8.80 23.55
CA GLU A 128 2.64 -10.15 23.45
C GLU A 128 1.55 -11.21 23.29
N ARG A 129 0.37 -11.00 23.89
CA ARG A 129 -0.78 -11.90 23.75
C ARG A 129 -1.47 -11.74 22.39
N ARG A 130 -1.67 -10.50 21.93
CA ARG A 130 -2.41 -10.18 20.71
C ARG A 130 -1.61 -10.45 19.45
N ILE A 131 -0.38 -9.93 19.36
CA ILE A 131 0.49 -10.07 18.19
C ILE A 131 1.95 -10.31 18.65
N PRO A 132 2.30 -11.56 19.02
CA PRO A 132 3.65 -11.91 19.50
C PRO A 132 4.78 -11.60 18.52
N LEU A 133 4.45 -11.41 17.23
CA LEU A 133 5.41 -11.06 16.18
C LEU A 133 6.06 -9.68 16.41
N LEU A 134 5.29 -8.71 16.92
CA LEU A 134 5.71 -7.32 16.99
C LEU A 134 6.44 -7.03 18.31
N ASN A 135 7.52 -6.26 18.23
CA ASN A 135 8.30 -5.84 19.39
C ASN A 135 8.57 -4.33 19.35
N LEU A 136 8.12 -3.64 20.40
CA LEU A 136 8.26 -2.20 20.58
C LEU A 136 9.34 -1.81 21.61
N SER A 137 10.12 -2.78 22.10
CA SER A 137 11.06 -2.57 23.21
C SER A 137 12.25 -1.67 22.89
N LEU A 138 12.56 -1.48 21.61
CA LEU A 138 13.68 -0.65 21.14
C LEU A 138 13.29 0.82 20.92
N LEU A 139 11.99 1.14 20.93
CA LEU A 139 11.48 2.50 20.83
C LEU A 139 11.62 3.24 22.17
N ARG A 140 11.84 4.55 22.12
CA ARG A 140 11.86 5.40 23.32
C ARG A 140 10.42 5.74 23.69
N TYR A 141 10.19 6.18 24.93
CA TYR A 141 8.87 6.63 25.37
C TYR A 141 8.29 7.73 24.47
N SER A 142 9.11 8.70 24.06
CA SER A 142 8.68 9.75 23.11
C SER A 142 8.25 9.21 21.75
N ASP A 143 8.86 8.11 21.28
CA ASP A 143 8.46 7.49 20.02
C ASP A 143 7.14 6.72 20.21
N LEU A 144 6.95 6.04 21.35
CA LEU A 144 5.71 5.34 21.68
C LEU A 144 4.53 6.31 21.82
N ASP A 145 4.73 7.44 22.50
CA ASP A 145 3.72 8.49 22.64
C ASP A 145 3.31 9.03 21.25
N TYR A 146 4.29 9.21 20.36
CA TYR A 146 4.03 9.61 18.98
C TYR A 146 3.27 8.56 18.17
N LEU A 147 3.60 7.26 18.33
CA LEU A 147 2.83 6.19 17.69
C LEU A 147 1.38 6.14 18.21
N GLU A 148 1.17 6.37 19.51
CA GLU A 148 -0.17 6.45 20.09
C GLU A 148 -0.95 7.65 19.53
N GLU A 149 -0.30 8.80 19.39
CA GLU A 149 -0.87 10.01 18.79
C GLU A 149 -1.32 9.79 17.35
N VAL A 150 -0.47 9.15 16.53
CA VAL A 150 -0.81 8.75 15.16
C VAL A 150 -2.00 7.79 15.15
N ALA A 151 -2.02 6.77 16.00
CA ALA A 151 -3.14 5.84 16.10
C ALA A 151 -4.44 6.54 16.54
N LYS A 152 -4.35 7.49 17.47
CA LYS A 152 -5.48 8.33 17.89
C LYS A 152 -6.00 9.21 16.74
N TYR A 153 -5.10 9.75 15.91
CA TYR A 153 -5.49 10.50 14.72
C TYR A 153 -6.25 9.62 13.72
N TYR A 154 -5.73 8.42 13.40
CA TYR A 154 -6.42 7.47 12.50
C TYR A 154 -7.77 6.98 13.06
N GLN A 155 -7.89 6.85 14.38
CA GLN A 155 -9.15 6.49 15.05
C GLN A 155 -10.20 7.61 14.95
N ASN A 156 -9.79 8.87 15.17
CA ASN A 156 -10.70 10.00 15.32
C ASN A 156 -11.04 10.69 13.99
N ASN A 157 -10.16 10.59 12.99
CA ASN A 157 -10.38 11.26 11.71
C ASN A 157 -11.29 10.45 10.80
N LYS A 158 -12.60 10.53 11.07
CA LYS A 158 -13.67 9.82 10.35
C LYS A 158 -14.09 10.49 9.04
N GLN A 159 -13.53 11.66 8.73
CA GLN A 159 -13.79 12.44 7.52
C GLN A 159 -12.49 13.09 7.05
N TYR A 160 -11.52 12.27 6.64
CA TYR A 160 -10.24 12.77 6.14
C TYR A 160 -10.38 13.26 4.70
N PRO A 161 -10.17 14.56 4.38
CA PRO A 161 -10.45 15.15 3.08
C PRO A 161 -9.38 14.88 2.03
N ILE A 162 -9.03 13.61 1.85
CA ILE A 162 -7.97 13.18 0.95
C ILE A 162 -8.34 13.34 -0.52
N SER A 163 -9.61 13.23 -0.87
CA SER A 163 -10.09 13.36 -2.26
C SER A 163 -9.82 14.78 -2.76
N ARG A 164 -10.15 15.76 -1.92
CA ARG A 164 -9.86 17.17 -2.16
C ARG A 164 -8.37 17.45 -2.19
N ALA A 165 -7.61 16.91 -1.24
CA ALA A 165 -6.16 17.09 -1.21
C ALA A 165 -5.48 16.51 -2.47
N TRP A 166 -5.92 15.34 -2.94
CA TRP A 166 -5.43 14.71 -4.17
C TRP A 166 -5.68 15.60 -5.39
N ASP A 167 -6.91 16.12 -5.51
CA ASP A 167 -7.31 16.99 -6.61
C ASP A 167 -6.59 18.35 -6.61
N GLU A 168 -6.41 18.96 -5.44
CA GLU A 168 -5.62 20.18 -5.26
C GLU A 168 -4.15 19.96 -5.68
N LEU A 169 -3.56 18.81 -5.33
CA LEU A 169 -2.21 18.45 -5.75
C LEU A 169 -2.10 18.18 -7.26
N LEU A 170 -3.11 17.56 -7.87
CA LEU A 170 -3.15 17.39 -9.33
C LEU A 170 -3.21 18.74 -10.03
N ARG A 171 -4.07 19.67 -9.57
CA ARG A 171 -4.13 21.03 -10.11
C ARG A 171 -2.82 21.79 -9.94
N ALA A 172 -2.19 21.68 -8.77
CA ALA A 172 -0.90 22.32 -8.52
C ALA A 172 0.22 21.75 -9.40
N LYS A 173 0.15 20.46 -9.76
CA LYS A 173 1.17 19.78 -10.55
C LYS A 173 1.01 20.01 -12.06
N LEU A 174 -0.22 20.04 -12.56
CA LEU A 174 -0.52 20.20 -13.98
C LEU A 174 -0.82 21.66 -14.36
N GLU A 175 -1.11 22.53 -13.39
CA GLU A 175 -1.39 23.95 -13.59
C GLU A 175 -2.44 24.17 -14.70
N GLU A 176 -2.09 24.89 -15.77
CA GLU A 176 -2.98 25.21 -16.90
C GLU A 176 -3.41 23.96 -17.69
N ASP A 177 -2.63 22.88 -17.60
CA ASP A 177 -2.85 21.63 -18.34
C ASP A 177 -3.78 20.64 -17.63
N TYR A 178 -4.32 20.99 -16.45
CA TYR A 178 -5.18 20.11 -15.65
C TYR A 178 -6.43 19.61 -16.40
N ASP A 179 -6.98 20.42 -17.30
CA ASP A 179 -8.13 20.05 -18.12
C ASP A 179 -7.78 18.93 -19.13
N TYR A 180 -6.51 18.84 -19.53
CA TYR A 180 -5.94 17.81 -20.40
C TYR A 180 -5.27 16.66 -19.63
N ARG A 181 -5.46 16.56 -18.31
CA ARG A 181 -4.78 15.57 -17.46
C ARG A 181 -4.83 14.12 -17.94
N PHE A 182 -5.91 13.71 -18.60
CA PHE A 182 -6.05 12.35 -19.12
C PHE A 182 -5.05 12.06 -20.24
N ASP A 183 -4.71 13.05 -21.05
CA ASP A 183 -3.70 12.94 -22.11
C ASP A 183 -2.31 12.76 -21.49
N PHE A 184 -2.01 13.49 -20.41
CA PHE A 184 -0.78 13.30 -19.63
C PHE A 184 -0.72 11.92 -18.97
N PHE A 185 -1.83 11.45 -18.40
CA PHE A 185 -1.87 10.11 -17.79
C PHE A 185 -1.67 9.01 -18.84
N ASP A 186 -2.23 9.18 -20.04
CA ASP A 186 -1.99 8.25 -21.15
C ASP A 186 -0.54 8.28 -21.61
N LEU A 187 0.03 9.49 -21.76
CA LEU A 187 1.42 9.66 -22.15
C LEU A 187 2.36 9.00 -21.14
N ASP A 188 2.21 9.30 -19.84
CA ASP A 188 2.98 8.70 -18.75
C ASP A 188 2.90 7.16 -18.80
N TYR A 189 1.70 6.62 -19.03
CA TYR A 189 1.52 5.18 -19.15
C TYR A 189 2.30 4.62 -20.34
N SER A 190 2.12 5.22 -21.51
CA SER A 190 2.61 4.70 -22.77
C SER A 190 4.14 4.79 -22.88
N ILE A 191 4.73 5.93 -22.48
CA ILE A 191 6.17 6.17 -22.67
C ILE A 191 7.02 5.80 -21.46
N GLU A 192 6.48 5.90 -20.24
CA GLU A 192 7.26 5.63 -19.03
C GLU A 192 6.94 4.26 -18.45
N LEU A 193 5.66 3.94 -18.22
CA LEU A 193 5.29 2.73 -17.48
C LEU A 193 5.33 1.47 -18.33
N SER A 194 4.68 1.47 -19.50
CA SER A 194 4.44 0.26 -20.30
C SER A 194 5.73 -0.34 -20.86
N VAL A 195 6.70 0.51 -21.20
CA VAL A 195 8.01 0.13 -21.74
C VAL A 195 8.92 -0.55 -20.71
N LYS A 196 8.64 -0.34 -19.41
CA LYS A 196 9.47 -0.91 -18.34
C LYS A 196 9.20 -2.41 -18.22
N PRO A 197 10.25 -3.23 -17.97
CA PRO A 197 10.05 -4.67 -17.74
C PRO A 197 9.10 -4.90 -16.55
N GLY A 198 7.94 -5.50 -16.79
CA GLY A 198 6.88 -5.72 -15.79
C GLY A 198 5.91 -4.55 -15.58
N GLY A 199 6.18 -3.36 -16.14
CA GLY A 199 5.28 -2.21 -16.06
C GLY A 199 4.02 -2.40 -16.91
N HIS A 200 4.14 -3.05 -18.07
CA HIS A 200 3.00 -3.45 -18.92
C HIS A 200 1.95 -4.34 -18.22
N ARG A 201 2.23 -4.88 -17.02
CA ARG A 201 1.26 -5.65 -16.22
C ARG A 201 0.16 -4.79 -15.62
N VAL A 202 0.44 -3.51 -15.39
CA VAL A 202 -0.58 -2.54 -14.98
C VAL A 202 -1.40 -2.22 -16.22
N CYS A 203 -2.72 -2.40 -16.13
CA CYS A 203 -3.61 -2.05 -17.23
C CYS A 203 -3.74 -0.53 -17.35
N LYS A 204 -3.79 0.01 -18.57
CA LYS A 204 -3.95 1.45 -18.83
C LYS A 204 -5.14 2.04 -18.08
N SER A 205 -6.29 1.36 -18.12
CA SER A 205 -7.51 1.79 -17.43
C SER A 205 -7.34 1.90 -15.92
N GLU A 206 -6.66 0.95 -15.29
CA GLU A 206 -6.35 0.93 -13.87
C GLU A 206 -5.40 2.07 -13.49
N TYR A 207 -4.36 2.27 -14.30
CA TYR A 207 -3.39 3.35 -14.11
C TYR A 207 -4.03 4.74 -14.21
N VAL A 208 -4.79 4.99 -15.29
CA VAL A 208 -5.47 6.28 -15.52
C VAL A 208 -6.52 6.55 -14.44
N HIS A 209 -7.28 5.53 -14.03
CA HIS A 209 -8.24 5.65 -12.94
C HIS A 209 -7.57 6.03 -11.62
N TRP A 210 -6.47 5.37 -11.28
CA TRP A 210 -5.70 5.67 -10.07
C TRP A 210 -5.07 7.07 -10.12
N ARG A 211 -4.46 7.49 -11.24
CA ARG A 211 -3.90 8.84 -11.41
C ARG A 211 -4.96 9.92 -11.15
N ASN A 212 -6.17 9.71 -11.66
CA ASN A 212 -7.27 10.67 -11.53
C ASN A 212 -7.90 10.69 -10.13
N THR A 213 -8.01 9.55 -9.43
CA THR A 213 -8.83 9.43 -8.20
C THR A 213 -8.04 9.09 -6.93
N GLY A 214 -6.83 8.56 -7.07
CA GLY A 214 -6.04 7.96 -6.00
C GLY A 214 -6.54 6.59 -5.53
N ILE A 215 -7.55 6.00 -6.18
CA ILE A 215 -8.05 4.65 -5.87
C ILE A 215 -7.34 3.65 -6.78
N ALA A 216 -6.44 2.84 -6.21
CA ALA A 216 -5.63 1.90 -6.97
C ALA A 216 -6.38 0.60 -7.26
N PHE A 217 -7.02 0.04 -6.24
CA PHE A 217 -7.64 -1.28 -6.29
C PHE A 217 -9.16 -1.15 -6.29
N THR A 218 -9.80 -1.71 -7.32
CA THR A 218 -11.25 -1.60 -7.54
C THR A 218 -11.91 -2.95 -7.86
N TRP A 219 -13.14 -3.14 -7.36
CA TRP A 219 -13.99 -4.29 -7.65
C TRP A 219 -15.36 -3.84 -8.18
N LEU A 220 -16.05 -4.72 -8.91
CA LEU A 220 -17.32 -4.40 -9.60
C LEU A 220 -18.45 -3.96 -8.65
N GLU A 221 -18.53 -4.57 -7.47
CA GLU A 221 -19.65 -4.41 -6.54
C GLU A 221 -19.33 -3.49 -5.35
N THR A 222 -18.35 -2.59 -5.51
CA THR A 222 -17.83 -1.81 -4.38
C THR A 222 -17.88 -0.30 -4.61
N GLU A 223 -18.42 0.40 -3.62
CA GLU A 223 -18.41 1.85 -3.55
C GLU A 223 -17.44 2.34 -2.46
N TYR A 224 -16.64 3.34 -2.79
CA TYR A 224 -15.68 3.96 -1.88
C TYR A 224 -16.18 5.35 -1.50
N SER A 225 -16.24 5.63 -0.19
CA SER A 225 -16.90 6.84 0.29
C SER A 225 -16.27 7.48 1.51
N VAL A 226 -15.32 6.81 2.17
CA VAL A 226 -14.69 7.29 3.41
C VAL A 226 -13.20 7.54 3.16
N GLY A 227 -12.71 8.74 3.49
CA GLY A 227 -11.28 9.08 3.41
C GLY A 227 -10.39 8.08 4.15
N ASN A 228 -9.26 7.71 3.56
CA ASN A 228 -8.25 6.87 4.21
C ASN A 228 -7.26 7.73 5.02
N PRO A 229 -7.42 7.86 6.36
CA PRO A 229 -6.53 8.69 7.16
C PRO A 229 -5.10 8.11 7.25
N THR A 230 -4.89 6.84 6.92
CA THR A 230 -3.58 6.17 7.01
C THR A 230 -2.55 6.66 5.99
N LEU A 231 -3.00 7.46 5.02
CA LEU A 231 -2.17 8.13 4.03
C LEU A 231 -1.78 9.57 4.43
N ALA A 232 -2.25 10.05 5.59
CA ALA A 232 -1.88 11.35 6.12
C ALA A 232 -0.41 11.38 6.58
N VAL A 233 0.25 12.53 6.35
CA VAL A 233 1.65 12.78 6.72
C VAL A 233 1.77 13.97 7.66
N GLY A 234 2.77 13.94 8.55
CA GLY A 234 3.10 15.04 9.43
C GLY A 234 2.02 15.23 10.48
N ILE A 235 1.63 14.14 11.13
CA ILE A 235 0.61 14.14 12.18
C ILE A 235 1.20 14.75 13.45
N GLY A 236 0.41 15.57 14.14
CA GLY A 236 0.77 16.14 15.43
C GLY A 236 -0.43 16.69 16.19
N SER A 237 -0.18 17.23 17.37
CA SER A 237 -1.17 17.75 18.30
C SER A 237 -0.88 19.20 18.64
N SER A 238 -1.94 19.99 18.69
CA SER A 238 -1.93 21.35 19.21
C SER A 238 -2.98 21.44 20.31
N GLY A 239 -2.54 21.24 21.56
CA GLY A 239 -3.44 21.00 22.68
C GLY A 239 -4.23 19.71 22.48
N ASP A 240 -5.56 19.79 22.53
CA ASP A 240 -6.45 18.64 22.32
C ASP A 240 -6.74 18.33 20.84
N ASN A 241 -6.40 19.26 19.93
CA ASN A 241 -6.69 19.10 18.51
C ASN A 241 -5.54 18.38 17.80
N LEU A 242 -5.88 17.35 17.02
CA LEU A 242 -4.94 16.67 16.15
C LEU A 242 -4.97 17.29 14.76
N TYR A 243 -3.82 17.41 14.11
CA TYR A 243 -3.68 17.93 12.76
C TYR A 243 -2.76 17.05 11.91
N SER A 244 -2.80 17.26 10.58
CA SER A 244 -1.93 16.62 9.60
C SER A 244 -1.51 17.62 8.53
N HIS A 245 -0.37 17.42 7.88
CA HIS A 245 0.09 18.23 6.74
C HIS A 245 -0.52 17.79 5.39
N GLY A 246 -1.44 16.82 5.39
CA GLY A 246 -2.13 16.33 4.19
C GLY A 246 -1.46 15.09 3.60
N TYR A 247 -1.64 14.90 2.29
CA TYR A 247 -1.13 13.76 1.53
C TYR A 247 0.15 14.15 0.78
N TRP A 248 1.28 13.49 1.08
CA TRP A 248 2.57 13.73 0.41
C TRP A 248 3.12 12.44 -0.24
N GLY A 249 2.22 11.53 -0.62
CA GLY A 249 2.57 10.29 -1.29
C GLY A 249 2.83 10.47 -2.77
N ASP A 250 3.29 9.39 -3.40
CA ASP A 250 3.48 9.37 -4.85
C ASP A 250 2.12 9.38 -5.57
N MET A 251 2.04 10.12 -6.68
CA MET A 251 0.84 10.19 -7.51
C MET A 251 1.10 9.70 -8.92
N GLU A 252 2.34 9.34 -9.29
CA GLU A 252 2.68 8.90 -10.66
C GLU A 252 2.86 7.41 -10.80
N SER A 253 3.56 6.74 -9.88
CA SER A 253 3.98 5.35 -10.07
C SER A 253 2.96 4.35 -9.52
N GLY A 254 2.43 4.65 -8.34
CA GLY A 254 1.34 3.90 -7.72
C GLY A 254 1.75 2.60 -7.02
N PRO A 255 0.82 1.97 -6.29
CA PRO A 255 1.13 0.87 -5.36
C PRO A 255 1.20 -0.52 -6.03
N PHE A 256 1.10 -0.61 -7.36
CA PHE A 256 0.93 -1.88 -8.07
C PHE A 256 2.17 -2.78 -8.03
N PHE A 257 3.38 -2.22 -7.93
CA PHE A 257 4.61 -2.97 -8.20
C PHE A 257 4.98 -3.99 -7.14
N ALA A 258 4.58 -3.75 -5.89
CA ALA A 258 4.91 -4.61 -4.77
C ALA A 258 4.43 -6.05 -4.95
N PHE A 259 3.22 -6.23 -5.51
CA PHE A 259 2.58 -7.54 -5.63
C PHE A 259 1.87 -7.79 -6.97
N GLY A 260 1.75 -6.80 -7.84
CA GLY A 260 0.98 -6.88 -9.09
C GLY A 260 1.80 -7.13 -10.35
N THR A 261 3.14 -7.26 -10.24
CA THR A 261 4.04 -7.40 -11.40
C THR A 261 4.37 -8.84 -11.79
N ASP A 262 4.35 -9.75 -10.84
CA ASP A 262 4.73 -11.16 -11.03
C ASP A 262 3.85 -12.08 -10.19
N SER A 263 3.73 -13.35 -10.58
CA SER A 263 2.99 -14.37 -9.82
C SER A 263 3.59 -15.75 -10.01
N GLU A 264 3.63 -16.55 -8.94
CA GLU A 264 4.01 -17.97 -9.03
C GLU A 264 2.98 -18.78 -9.83
N GLU A 265 1.76 -18.28 -9.96
CA GLU A 265 0.69 -18.88 -10.76
C GLU A 265 0.71 -18.29 -12.17
N LYS A 266 1.42 -18.95 -13.07
CA LYS A 266 1.56 -18.53 -14.48
C LYS A 266 0.24 -18.16 -15.19
N PRO A 267 -0.91 -18.82 -14.95
CA PRO A 267 -2.19 -18.40 -15.54
C PRO A 267 -2.60 -16.96 -15.19
N MET A 268 -2.16 -16.42 -14.05
CA MET A 268 -2.42 -15.03 -13.68
C MET A 268 -1.70 -14.02 -14.58
N LEU A 269 -0.67 -14.47 -15.31
CA LEU A 269 0.15 -13.66 -16.20
C LEU A 269 -0.23 -13.85 -17.69
N GLU A 270 -1.37 -14.50 -17.95
CA GLU A 270 -1.89 -14.73 -19.31
C GLU A 270 -2.14 -13.41 -20.03
N VAL A 271 -1.65 -13.36 -21.28
CA VAL A 271 -1.88 -12.27 -22.22
C VAL A 271 -2.66 -12.84 -23.39
N ARG A 272 -3.76 -12.20 -23.76
CA ARG A 272 -4.61 -12.58 -24.88
C ARG A 272 -4.79 -11.37 -25.79
N ASN A 273 -4.47 -11.53 -27.07
CA ASN A 273 -4.49 -10.45 -28.05
C ASN A 273 -3.72 -9.20 -27.57
N GLU A 274 -2.51 -9.40 -27.05
CA GLU A 274 -1.62 -8.33 -26.53
C GLU A 274 -2.16 -7.58 -25.30
N VAL A 275 -3.30 -8.00 -24.75
CA VAL A 275 -3.89 -7.43 -23.54
C VAL A 275 -3.79 -8.42 -22.38
N ASN A 276 -3.44 -7.93 -21.20
CA ASN A 276 -3.45 -8.78 -20.01
C ASN A 276 -4.88 -9.22 -19.71
N VAL A 277 -5.09 -10.52 -19.49
CA VAL A 277 -6.39 -11.07 -19.09
C VAL A 277 -6.75 -10.63 -17.66
N ARG A 278 -5.72 -10.39 -16.85
CA ARG A 278 -5.81 -10.01 -15.42
C ARG A 278 -5.23 -8.63 -15.18
N ARG A 279 -5.87 -7.86 -14.30
CA ARG A 279 -5.38 -6.56 -13.84
C ARG A 279 -4.28 -6.73 -12.79
N ALA A 280 -3.52 -5.66 -12.54
CA ALA A 280 -2.53 -5.68 -11.45
C ALA A 280 -3.21 -5.83 -10.09
N THR A 281 -4.42 -5.29 -9.94
CA THR A 281 -5.34 -5.55 -8.82
C THR A 281 -5.57 -7.05 -8.60
N ASP A 282 -5.93 -7.79 -9.66
CA ASP A 282 -6.30 -9.20 -9.55
C ASP A 282 -5.07 -10.06 -9.20
N ILE A 283 -3.91 -9.74 -9.80
CA ILE A 283 -2.62 -10.37 -9.48
C ILE A 283 -2.23 -10.11 -8.01
N THR A 284 -2.40 -8.87 -7.54
CA THR A 284 -2.10 -8.47 -6.16
C THR A 284 -3.00 -9.20 -5.17
N GLU A 285 -4.32 -9.19 -5.39
CA GLU A 285 -5.29 -9.89 -4.54
C GLU A 285 -4.92 -11.38 -4.44
N ARG A 286 -4.59 -12.00 -5.58
CA ARG A 286 -4.20 -13.41 -5.65
C ARG A 286 -2.94 -13.71 -4.86
N ASN A 287 -1.89 -12.93 -5.07
CA ASN A 287 -0.61 -13.11 -4.39
C ASN A 287 -0.75 -12.91 -2.87
N LEU A 288 -1.56 -11.94 -2.43
CA LEU A 288 -1.87 -11.71 -1.02
C LEU A 288 -2.64 -12.88 -0.41
N GLN A 289 -3.68 -13.39 -1.07
CA GLN A 289 -4.44 -14.56 -0.60
C GLN A 289 -3.51 -15.77 -0.41
N ARG A 290 -2.62 -16.00 -1.37
CA ARG A 290 -1.64 -17.09 -1.28
C ARG A 290 -0.69 -16.91 -0.09
N MET A 291 -0.11 -15.72 0.09
CA MET A 291 0.76 -15.44 1.24
C MET A 291 0.02 -15.58 2.57
N PHE A 292 -1.22 -15.08 2.67
CA PHE A 292 -2.02 -15.18 3.89
C PHE A 292 -2.40 -16.62 4.22
N HIS A 293 -2.75 -17.43 3.22
CA HIS A 293 -2.97 -18.87 3.39
C HIS A 293 -1.69 -19.57 3.87
N GLU A 294 -0.53 -19.25 3.27
CA GLU A 294 0.75 -19.85 3.67
C GLU A 294 1.18 -19.47 5.07
N LEU A 295 0.88 -18.25 5.53
CA LEU A 295 1.11 -17.85 6.92
C LEU A 295 0.34 -18.75 7.89
N GLU A 296 -0.94 -18.98 7.61
CA GLU A 296 -1.81 -19.77 8.48
C GLU A 296 -1.52 -21.27 8.41
N HIS A 297 -1.39 -21.83 7.20
CA HIS A 297 -1.35 -23.28 6.98
C HIS A 297 0.07 -23.81 6.73
N GLY A 298 1.02 -22.95 6.40
CA GLY A 298 2.42 -23.30 6.16
C GLY A 298 2.71 -24.03 4.85
N SER A 299 1.73 -24.10 3.95
CA SER A 299 1.87 -24.69 2.62
C SER A 299 1.10 -23.86 1.60
N PRO A 300 1.55 -23.86 0.32
CA PRO A 300 0.78 -23.23 -0.73
C PRO A 300 -0.60 -23.90 -0.81
N PRO A 301 -1.63 -23.12 -1.16
CA PRO A 301 -2.97 -23.67 -1.32
C PRO A 301 -3.01 -24.62 -2.53
N SER A 302 -3.71 -25.76 -2.39
CA SER A 302 -3.75 -26.80 -3.42
C SER A 302 -4.59 -26.39 -4.63
N ASP A 303 -5.79 -25.86 -4.38
CA ASP A 303 -6.73 -25.40 -5.40
C ASP A 303 -7.43 -24.16 -4.86
N LEU A 304 -6.76 -23.02 -4.91
CA LEU A 304 -7.37 -21.76 -4.53
C LEU A 304 -8.09 -21.19 -5.76
N TYR A 305 -8.95 -21.98 -6.40
CA TYR A 305 -9.73 -21.54 -7.55
C TYR A 305 -10.96 -20.75 -7.06
N THR A 306 -10.77 -19.46 -6.81
CA THR A 306 -11.89 -18.54 -6.57
C THR A 306 -11.99 -17.61 -7.76
N ALA A 307 -12.98 -17.89 -8.62
CA ALA A 307 -13.59 -17.00 -9.62
C ALA A 307 -12.71 -15.82 -10.05
N CYS A 308 -11.58 -16.13 -10.66
CA CYS A 308 -10.77 -15.10 -11.27
C CYS A 308 -11.59 -14.67 -12.50
N ILE A 309 -12.33 -13.57 -12.40
CA ILE A 309 -13.06 -12.97 -13.53
C ILE A 309 -12.03 -12.28 -14.43
N ASP A 310 -12.06 -12.52 -15.75
CA ASP A 310 -11.16 -11.94 -16.76
C ASP A 310 -11.40 -10.41 -16.89
N LEU A 311 -11.21 -9.67 -15.79
CA LEU A 311 -11.48 -8.24 -15.65
C LEU A 311 -10.41 -7.35 -16.29
N GLY A 312 -9.29 -7.92 -16.76
CA GLY A 312 -8.29 -7.18 -17.54
C GLY A 312 -8.88 -6.55 -18.80
N LEU A 313 -9.96 -7.15 -19.34
CA LEU A 313 -10.69 -6.65 -20.50
C LEU A 313 -11.85 -5.72 -20.13
N VAL A 314 -12.24 -5.66 -18.86
CA VAL A 314 -13.37 -4.86 -18.40
C VAL A 314 -12.90 -3.45 -18.07
N MET A 315 -13.30 -2.51 -18.92
CA MET A 315 -13.16 -1.08 -18.64
C MET A 315 -14.15 -0.72 -17.53
N MET A 316 -13.67 -0.69 -16.29
CA MET A 316 -14.37 0.03 -15.23
C MET A 316 -14.47 1.47 -15.72
N LYS A 317 -15.70 1.97 -15.94
CA LYS A 317 -15.87 3.42 -15.97
C LYS A 317 -15.24 3.91 -14.67
N PRO A 318 -14.37 4.94 -14.70
CA PRO A 318 -14.04 5.64 -13.48
C PRO A 318 -15.39 5.93 -12.86
N GLY A 319 -15.69 5.31 -11.71
CA GLY A 319 -16.85 5.74 -10.97
C GLY A 319 -16.72 7.25 -10.88
N ASN A 320 -17.79 8.00 -11.13
CA ASN A 320 -17.84 9.35 -10.59
C ASN A 320 -17.86 9.14 -9.08
N VAL A 321 -16.66 8.93 -8.51
CA VAL A 321 -16.39 9.09 -7.11
C VAL A 321 -16.72 10.53 -6.91
N ASP A 322 -17.92 10.77 -6.40
CA ASP A 322 -18.38 12.10 -6.10
C ASP A 322 -17.48 12.58 -4.97
N LEU A 323 -16.39 13.28 -5.33
CA LEU A 323 -15.37 13.78 -4.41
C LEU A 323 -16.00 14.72 -3.37
N GLU A 324 -17.22 15.22 -3.63
CA GLU A 324 -18.00 16.05 -2.72
C GLU A 324 -18.82 15.23 -1.70
N ARG A 325 -19.03 13.92 -1.93
CA ARG A 325 -19.81 13.01 -1.05
C ARG A 325 -18.95 12.26 -0.03
N GLU A 326 -17.79 12.78 0.39
CA GLU A 326 -17.07 12.16 1.50
C GLU A 326 -18.00 12.01 2.72
N VAL A 327 -18.27 10.77 3.08
CA VAL A 327 -19.27 10.45 4.10
C VAL A 327 -18.61 10.45 5.46
N ILE A 328 -19.20 11.20 6.40
CA ILE A 328 -18.84 11.09 7.81
C ILE A 328 -19.26 9.72 8.31
N LEU A 329 -18.27 8.91 8.73
CA LEU A 329 -18.56 7.60 9.29
C LEU A 329 -19.01 7.73 10.75
N ASP A 330 -20.30 7.54 11.00
CA ASP A 330 -20.83 7.41 12.36
C ASP A 330 -20.58 5.99 12.90
N TYR A 331 -19.40 5.81 13.50
CA TYR A 331 -18.98 4.56 14.12
C TYR A 331 -18.12 4.83 15.34
N GLU A 332 -18.51 4.30 16.48
CA GLU A 332 -17.69 4.26 17.68
C GLU A 332 -17.14 2.84 17.88
N PRO A 333 -15.82 2.66 18.00
CA PRO A 333 -15.25 1.35 18.24
C PRO A 333 -15.52 0.89 19.67
N ASP A 334 -15.72 -0.41 19.83
CA ASP A 334 -15.69 -1.02 21.16
C ASP A 334 -14.27 -0.91 21.74
N PRO A 335 -14.09 -0.24 22.89
CA PRO A 335 -12.78 -0.07 23.52
C PRO A 335 -12.29 -1.33 24.25
N THR A 336 -13.11 -2.40 24.32
CA THR A 336 -12.68 -3.62 25.00
C THR A 336 -11.48 -4.24 24.30
N PRO A 337 -10.39 -4.58 25.04
CA PRO A 337 -9.25 -5.26 24.45
C PRO A 337 -9.64 -6.62 23.87
N GLU A 338 -9.24 -6.89 22.63
CA GLU A 338 -9.51 -8.15 21.94
C GLU A 338 -8.89 -9.35 22.69
N ASP A 339 -9.63 -10.45 22.80
CA ASP A 339 -9.29 -11.59 23.65
C ASP A 339 -8.63 -12.79 22.93
N TYR A 340 -8.37 -12.66 21.63
CA TYR A 340 -7.78 -13.71 20.80
C TYR A 340 -6.36 -13.34 20.34
N SER A 341 -5.57 -14.30 19.87
CA SER A 341 -4.23 -14.05 19.33
C SER A 341 -4.22 -14.04 17.80
N ALA A 342 -3.25 -13.33 17.22
CA ALA A 342 -2.97 -13.37 15.79
C ALA A 342 -2.40 -14.74 15.36
N ILE A 343 -2.37 -15.00 14.06
CA ILE A 343 -1.76 -16.21 13.49
C ILE A 343 -0.31 -16.33 13.98
N PRO A 344 0.07 -17.45 14.63
CA PRO A 344 1.39 -17.58 15.23
C PRO A 344 2.47 -17.79 14.17
N VAL A 345 3.51 -16.96 14.24
CA VAL A 345 4.73 -17.08 13.42
C VAL A 345 5.96 -17.16 14.33
N PRO A 346 6.21 -18.32 14.97
CA PRO A 346 7.15 -18.44 16.10
C PRO A 346 8.62 -18.15 15.75
N ASN A 347 8.99 -18.31 14.48
CA ASN A 347 10.36 -18.13 14.00
C ASN A 347 10.62 -16.75 13.40
N CYS A 348 9.71 -15.80 13.60
CA CYS A 348 9.81 -14.47 13.06
C CYS A 348 9.58 -13.46 14.18
N LYS A 349 10.32 -12.35 14.18
CA LYS A 349 10.05 -11.17 15.01
C LYS A 349 10.29 -9.89 14.23
N VAL A 350 9.52 -8.85 14.54
CA VAL A 350 9.64 -7.51 13.94
C VAL A 350 9.88 -6.50 15.05
N PHE A 351 11.07 -5.92 15.05
CA PHE A 351 11.50 -4.87 15.97
C PHE A 351 11.40 -3.52 15.28
N PHE A 352 10.59 -2.62 15.83
CA PHE A 352 10.52 -1.25 15.34
C PHE A 352 11.59 -0.38 16.03
N LEU A 353 12.29 0.42 15.23
CA LEU A 353 13.41 1.26 15.65
C LEU A 353 13.00 2.74 15.69
N PRO A 354 13.61 3.55 16.56
CA PRO A 354 13.34 4.98 16.64
C PRO A 354 13.75 5.69 15.34
N GLY A 355 13.14 6.84 15.03
CA GLY A 355 13.41 7.58 13.78
C GLY A 355 14.88 8.03 13.60
N ASN A 356 15.62 8.19 14.71
CA ASN A 356 17.06 8.51 14.71
C ASN A 356 17.95 7.27 14.92
N ALA A 357 17.43 6.06 14.67
CA ALA A 357 18.18 4.83 14.83
C ALA A 357 19.47 4.83 14.01
N MET A 358 19.43 5.40 12.80
CA MET A 358 20.59 5.51 11.91
C MET A 358 21.74 6.33 12.50
N ASP A 359 21.48 7.25 13.43
CA ASP A 359 22.50 8.06 14.09
C ASP A 359 23.00 7.44 15.41
N ILE A 360 22.13 6.70 16.10
CA ILE A 360 22.39 6.17 17.44
C ILE A 360 22.96 4.75 17.39
N PHE A 361 22.42 3.90 16.52
CA PHE A 361 22.74 2.48 16.50
C PHE A 361 24.19 2.20 16.09
N PRO A 362 24.75 2.85 15.06
CA PRO A 362 26.15 2.63 14.68
C PRO A 362 27.17 2.94 15.77
N LYS A 363 26.83 3.88 16.67
CA LYS A 363 27.70 4.29 17.79
C LYS A 363 27.79 3.23 18.90
N LYS A 364 26.86 2.28 18.95
CA LYS A 364 26.81 1.23 19.98
C LYS A 364 27.62 0.02 19.51
N ALA A 365 28.65 -0.36 20.28
CA ALA A 365 29.52 -1.50 19.94
C ALA A 365 28.75 -2.81 19.71
N LYS A 366 27.67 -3.05 20.45
CA LYS A 366 26.80 -4.24 20.30
C LYS A 366 26.11 -4.38 18.94
N ASN A 367 26.00 -3.29 18.19
CA ASN A 367 25.32 -3.26 16.90
C ASN A 367 26.32 -3.33 15.72
N LYS A 368 27.63 -3.30 16.00
CA LYS A 368 28.64 -3.52 14.97
C LYS A 368 28.58 -4.98 14.52
N GLU A 369 28.61 -5.20 13.20
CA GLU A 369 28.56 -6.53 12.59
C GLU A 369 27.41 -7.40 13.13
N PHE A 370 26.26 -6.79 13.40
CA PHE A 370 25.09 -7.46 13.95
C PHE A 370 24.13 -7.99 12.88
N PHE A 371 23.96 -7.23 11.79
CA PHE A 371 22.99 -7.54 10.73
C PHE A 371 23.61 -8.46 9.66
N ASP A 372 22.86 -9.48 9.26
CA ASP A 372 23.20 -10.37 8.16
C ASP A 372 22.81 -9.80 6.80
N MET A 373 21.76 -8.98 6.78
CA MET A 373 21.31 -8.28 5.59
C MET A 373 20.78 -6.89 5.94
N ALA A 374 20.98 -5.92 5.05
CA ALA A 374 20.29 -4.64 5.08
C ALA A 374 19.58 -4.38 3.74
N PHE A 375 18.36 -3.88 3.80
CA PHE A 375 17.62 -3.32 2.67
C PHE A 375 17.53 -1.81 2.83
N VAL A 376 17.80 -1.07 1.76
CA VAL A 376 17.74 0.39 1.73
C VAL A 376 16.88 0.85 0.57
N ALA A 377 15.81 1.58 0.88
CA ALA A 377 14.96 2.20 -0.11
C ALA A 377 15.70 3.30 -0.91
N GLN A 378 15.26 3.55 -2.14
CA GLN A 378 15.97 4.42 -3.08
C GLN A 378 16.14 5.87 -2.59
N ASN A 379 15.21 6.37 -1.77
CA ASN A 379 15.26 7.71 -1.18
C ASN A 379 16.16 7.80 0.07
N PHE A 380 16.51 6.66 0.68
CA PHE A 380 17.34 6.63 1.90
C PHE A 380 18.83 6.40 1.64
N TYR A 381 19.25 6.09 0.40
CA TYR A 381 20.66 5.83 0.08
C TYR A 381 21.59 7.02 0.44
N LYS A 382 21.08 8.26 0.40
CA LYS A 382 21.85 9.47 0.73
C LYS A 382 22.30 9.48 2.18
N PHE A 383 21.53 8.89 3.09
CA PHE A 383 21.84 8.82 4.51
C PHE A 383 22.87 7.73 4.86
N LEU A 384 23.21 6.86 3.91
CA LEU A 384 24.24 5.85 4.13
C LEU A 384 25.61 6.48 4.38
N ASN A 385 26.28 6.00 5.43
CA ASN A 385 27.63 6.40 5.82
C ASN A 385 28.43 5.16 6.28
N GLN A 386 29.73 5.33 6.51
CA GLN A 386 30.62 4.25 6.93
C GLN A 386 30.18 3.60 8.25
N ASP A 387 29.64 4.38 9.17
CA ASP A 387 29.19 3.88 10.48
C ASP A 387 28.00 2.93 10.31
N ILE A 388 27.01 3.28 9.49
CA ILE A 388 25.87 2.41 9.16
C ILE A 388 26.36 1.12 8.50
N MET A 389 27.30 1.23 7.55
CA MET A 389 27.87 0.07 6.88
C MET A 389 28.61 -0.87 7.85
N SER A 390 29.18 -0.33 8.93
CA SER A 390 29.84 -1.14 9.97
C SER A 390 28.89 -2.01 10.79
N MET A 391 27.58 -1.75 10.75
CA MET A 391 26.58 -2.58 11.43
C MET A 391 26.31 -3.90 10.70
N ILE A 392 26.66 -3.97 9.41
CA ILE A 392 26.47 -5.16 8.59
C ILE A 392 27.68 -6.07 8.74
N LYS A 393 27.45 -7.37 8.92
CA LYS A 393 28.50 -8.40 9.04
C LYS A 393 29.43 -8.38 7.82
N PRO A 394 30.71 -8.77 7.95
CA PRO A 394 31.62 -8.89 6.81
C PRO A 394 31.11 -9.81 5.70
N CYS A 395 30.43 -10.90 6.07
CA CYS A 395 29.75 -11.83 5.16
C CYS A 395 28.25 -11.49 4.98
N GLY A 396 27.88 -10.23 5.21
CA GLY A 396 26.51 -9.74 5.09
C GLY A 396 26.19 -9.26 3.68
N CYS A 397 24.90 -9.02 3.44
CA CYS A 397 24.37 -8.61 2.14
C CYS A 397 23.70 -7.25 2.23
N LEU A 398 23.85 -6.42 1.21
CA LEU A 398 23.18 -5.13 1.10
C LEU A 398 22.31 -5.11 -0.15
N VAL A 399 21.02 -4.84 0.01
CA VAL A 399 20.06 -4.66 -1.07
C VAL A 399 19.71 -3.19 -1.17
N ILE A 400 19.90 -2.61 -2.36
CA ILE A 400 19.47 -1.25 -2.67
C ILE A 400 18.29 -1.31 -3.63
N GLU A 401 17.18 -0.66 -3.28
CA GLU A 401 16.05 -0.46 -4.19
C GLU A 401 16.45 0.51 -5.31
N THR A 402 16.14 0.15 -6.56
CA THR A 402 16.41 1.02 -7.71
C THR A 402 15.26 1.98 -7.97
N ARG A 403 15.45 2.90 -8.93
CA ARG A 403 14.42 3.85 -9.36
C ARG A 403 13.58 3.36 -10.55
N LYS A 404 13.70 2.07 -10.92
CA LYS A 404 13.05 1.50 -12.11
C LYS A 404 11.59 1.92 -12.25
N PHE A 405 10.80 1.80 -11.20
CA PHE A 405 9.37 2.10 -11.21
C PHE A 405 9.03 3.46 -10.60
N VAL A 406 9.99 4.38 -10.54
CA VAL A 406 9.75 5.75 -10.05
C VAL A 406 9.64 6.66 -11.26
N ILE A 407 8.43 6.84 -11.78
CA ILE A 407 8.18 7.50 -13.08
C ILE A 407 8.82 8.89 -13.14
N GLY A 408 8.57 9.76 -12.16
CA GLY A 408 9.14 11.11 -12.11
C GLY A 408 10.66 11.20 -11.95
N LEU A 409 11.37 10.08 -11.72
CA LEU A 409 12.83 10.05 -11.57
C LEU A 409 13.53 9.14 -12.59
N GLU A 410 12.86 8.74 -13.67
CA GLU A 410 13.41 7.79 -14.66
C GLU A 410 14.67 8.33 -15.34
N ARG A 411 14.67 9.61 -15.75
CA ARG A 411 15.82 10.25 -16.41
C ARG A 411 17.09 10.16 -15.55
N ASP A 412 16.91 10.20 -14.22
CA ASP A 412 17.99 10.13 -13.24
C ASP A 412 18.39 8.70 -12.86
N ALA A 413 17.66 7.66 -13.27
CA ALA A 413 17.90 6.29 -12.80
C ALA A 413 19.29 5.76 -13.18
N GLY A 414 19.82 6.14 -14.34
CA GLY A 414 21.18 5.79 -14.78
C GLY A 414 22.27 6.49 -13.96
N CYS A 415 22.13 7.81 -13.78
CA CYS A 415 23.03 8.61 -12.92
C CYS A 415 23.00 8.12 -11.48
N PHE A 416 21.82 7.79 -10.95
CA PHE A 416 21.62 7.21 -9.64
C PHE A 416 22.40 5.89 -9.46
N GLY A 417 22.39 5.00 -10.47
CA GLY A 417 23.18 3.78 -10.43
C GLY A 417 24.69 4.05 -10.33
N LYS A 418 25.20 5.04 -11.07
CA LYS A 418 26.62 5.45 -10.99
C LYS A 418 26.95 6.02 -9.61
N GLU A 419 26.11 6.89 -9.05
CA GLU A 419 26.27 7.44 -7.70
C GLU A 419 26.29 6.37 -6.61
N VAL A 420 25.35 5.43 -6.65
CA VAL A 420 25.26 4.32 -5.67
C VAL A 420 26.53 3.48 -5.73
N ARG A 421 26.98 3.08 -6.93
CA ARG A 421 28.20 2.28 -7.09
C ARG A 421 29.45 3.01 -6.59
N ASN A 422 29.59 4.30 -6.87
CA ASN A 422 30.73 5.10 -6.41
C ASN A 422 30.75 5.18 -4.88
N LYS A 423 29.62 5.55 -4.27
CA LYS A 423 29.49 5.68 -2.82
C LYS A 423 29.72 4.35 -2.08
N LEU A 424 29.18 3.25 -2.60
CA LEU A 424 29.38 1.93 -2.00
C LEU A 424 30.82 1.42 -2.17
N ARG A 425 31.47 1.73 -3.29
CA ARG A 425 32.89 1.41 -3.50
C ARG A 425 33.79 2.13 -2.51
N GLU A 426 33.50 3.39 -2.18
CA GLU A 426 34.22 4.14 -1.14
C GLU A 426 34.13 3.45 0.24
N PHE A 427 33.03 2.75 0.50
CA PHE A 427 32.83 1.98 1.73
C PHE A 427 33.38 0.54 1.67
N GLY A 428 34.01 0.14 0.56
CA GLY A 428 34.53 -1.22 0.35
C GLY A 428 33.44 -2.24 0.01
N TRP A 429 32.38 -1.84 -0.67
CA TRP A 429 31.32 -2.72 -1.16
C TRP A 429 31.39 -2.86 -2.67
N GLU A 430 31.18 -4.09 -3.14
CA GLU A 430 31.15 -4.44 -4.55
C GLU A 430 29.82 -5.09 -4.92
N GLU A 431 29.44 -4.90 -6.18
CA GLU A 431 28.22 -5.43 -6.74
C GLU A 431 28.38 -6.92 -7.04
N VAL A 432 27.40 -7.73 -6.64
CA VAL A 432 27.47 -9.19 -6.76
C VAL A 432 27.21 -9.63 -8.19
N THR A 433 26.15 -9.09 -8.76
CA THR A 433 25.69 -9.36 -10.12
C THR A 433 25.46 -8.01 -10.75
N LYS A 434 25.97 -7.80 -11.97
CA LYS A 434 25.79 -6.55 -12.70
C LYS A 434 24.30 -6.22 -12.81
N CYS A 435 23.85 -5.19 -12.11
CA CYS A 435 22.48 -4.70 -12.08
C CYS A 435 22.34 -3.52 -13.04
N HIS A 436 21.31 -3.57 -13.88
CA HIS A 436 20.93 -2.47 -14.76
C HIS A 436 19.86 -1.63 -14.06
N PHE A 437 20.23 -0.48 -13.51
CA PHE A 437 19.36 0.31 -12.60
C PHE A 437 18.04 0.82 -13.24
N ARG A 438 17.96 0.86 -14.58
CA ARG A 438 16.72 1.12 -15.35
C ARG A 438 15.82 -0.10 -15.55
N LYS A 439 16.35 -1.32 -15.49
CA LYS A 439 15.64 -2.56 -15.85
C LYS A 439 15.40 -3.48 -14.66
N ASP A 440 16.29 -3.45 -13.68
CA ASP A 440 16.23 -4.25 -12.47
C ASP A 440 15.70 -3.42 -11.31
N ALA A 441 14.86 -4.01 -10.45
CA ALA A 441 14.21 -3.31 -9.35
C ALA A 441 15.08 -3.24 -8.07
N HIS A 442 16.11 -4.07 -7.99
CA HIS A 442 16.99 -4.18 -6.83
C HIS A 442 18.42 -4.49 -7.25
N ALA A 443 19.39 -3.85 -6.60
CA ALA A 443 20.81 -4.13 -6.75
C ALA A 443 21.36 -4.79 -5.48
N LEU A 444 22.17 -5.84 -5.64
CA LEU A 444 22.72 -6.63 -4.54
C LEU A 444 24.23 -6.40 -4.43
N PHE A 445 24.70 -6.10 -3.21
CA PHE A 445 26.08 -5.77 -2.89
C PHE A 445 26.62 -6.65 -1.76
N ARG A 446 27.93 -6.87 -1.78
CA ARG A 446 28.71 -7.54 -0.74
C ARG A 446 29.96 -6.73 -0.38
N LYS A 447 30.55 -7.00 0.78
CA LYS A 447 31.83 -6.39 1.16
C LYS A 447 32.97 -7.02 0.35
N SER A 448 33.92 -6.20 -0.12
CA SER A 448 35.08 -6.71 -0.83
C SER A 448 35.98 -7.52 0.10
N SER A 449 36.36 -8.72 -0.32
CA SER A 449 37.30 -9.56 0.42
C SER A 449 38.71 -8.98 0.26
N GLY A 450 39.30 -8.45 1.33
CA GLY A 450 40.65 -7.89 1.36
C GLY A 450 41.78 -8.92 1.29
N GLU A 451 41.71 -9.90 0.38
CA GLU A 451 42.86 -10.77 0.11
C GLU A 451 43.78 -10.11 -0.91
N SER A 452 44.90 -9.59 -0.40
CA SER A 452 46.10 -9.33 -1.19
C SER A 452 46.68 -10.66 -1.68
N SER A 453 46.35 -11.07 -2.90
CA SER A 453 47.18 -12.03 -3.64
C SER A 453 48.06 -11.24 -4.62
N SER A 454 49.27 -10.98 -4.17
CA SER A 454 50.43 -10.66 -5.01
C SER A 454 50.58 -11.68 -6.15
N GLU A 455 50.69 -11.15 -7.37
CA GLU A 455 51.39 -11.68 -8.55
C GLU A 455 51.29 -13.18 -8.89
N LYS A 456 50.59 -13.46 -9.99
CA LYS A 456 50.96 -14.33 -11.15
C LYS A 456 49.72 -14.41 -12.05
N ASN A 457 49.71 -14.15 -13.35
CA ASN A 457 50.73 -13.82 -14.34
C ASN A 457 50.05 -12.97 -15.42
N MET A 458 50.87 -12.20 -16.14
CA MET A 458 50.55 -11.64 -17.45
C MET A 458 49.93 -12.70 -18.36
N ASP A 459 48.78 -12.38 -18.93
CA ASP A 459 48.51 -12.64 -20.34
C ASP A 459 47.98 -11.33 -20.92
N GLU A 460 48.86 -10.62 -21.63
CA GLU A 460 48.46 -9.65 -22.64
C GLU A 460 47.79 -10.43 -23.78
N GLN A 461 46.46 -10.36 -23.88
CA GLN A 461 45.78 -10.54 -25.17
C GLN A 461 44.37 -9.95 -25.16
N ASP A 462 44.18 -9.03 -26.12
CA ASP A 462 42.96 -8.43 -26.65
C ASP A 462 42.15 -7.45 -25.79
N ASP A 463 42.69 -6.23 -25.72
CA ASP A 463 41.92 -4.97 -25.73
C ASP A 463 41.10 -4.80 -27.03
N THR A 464 40.10 -5.66 -27.27
CA THR A 464 39.06 -5.44 -28.29
C THR A 464 37.81 -6.25 -27.99
N GLU A 465 37.13 -5.97 -26.88
CA GLU A 465 35.67 -6.16 -26.76
C GLU A 465 35.10 -5.41 -25.53
N ALA A 466 35.39 -4.11 -25.48
CA ALA A 466 34.58 -3.20 -24.68
C ALA A 466 33.24 -3.01 -25.40
N ALA A 467 32.26 -3.88 -25.12
CA ALA A 467 30.87 -3.52 -25.33
C ALA A 467 30.56 -2.33 -24.43
N LYS A 468 30.59 -1.12 -25.03
CA LYS A 468 30.15 0.12 -24.41
C LYS A 468 28.71 -0.09 -23.92
N ILE A 469 28.53 -0.03 -22.61
CA ILE A 469 27.20 0.07 -22.02
C ILE A 469 26.87 1.56 -22.04
N ASP A 470 26.15 1.99 -23.08
CA ASP A 470 25.69 3.36 -23.22
C ASP A 470 24.57 3.62 -22.19
N ASP A 471 24.98 4.04 -21.00
CA ASP A 471 24.18 4.91 -20.12
C ASP A 471 24.35 6.38 -20.59
N ASP A 472 24.25 6.64 -21.89
CA ASP A 472 24.35 7.97 -22.50
C ASP A 472 22.93 8.50 -22.80
N PRO A 473 22.52 9.67 -22.25
CA PRO A 473 21.19 10.24 -22.49
C PRO A 473 20.90 10.58 -23.95
N CYS A 474 21.94 10.78 -24.78
CA CYS A 474 21.81 11.40 -26.10
C CYS A 474 21.54 10.40 -27.24
N ALA A 475 21.98 9.14 -27.09
CA ALA A 475 21.87 8.14 -28.16
C ALA A 475 20.43 7.64 -28.36
N MET A 476 19.63 7.57 -27.29
CA MET A 476 18.24 7.13 -27.37
C MET A 476 17.30 8.18 -28.00
N GLU A 477 17.55 9.49 -27.83
CA GLU A 477 16.71 10.52 -28.46
C GLU A 477 16.81 10.46 -30.00
N GLN A 478 17.97 10.12 -30.56
CA GLN A 478 18.18 9.98 -32.01
C GLN A 478 17.59 8.69 -32.57
N ASP A 479 17.79 7.54 -31.90
CA ASP A 479 17.21 6.26 -32.35
C ASP A 479 15.67 6.25 -32.26
N LEU A 480 15.08 6.88 -31.23
CA LEU A 480 13.62 7.01 -31.11
C LEU A 480 13.05 7.99 -32.15
N THR A 481 13.72 9.11 -32.44
CA THR A 481 13.24 10.01 -33.50
C THR A 481 13.37 9.39 -34.88
N GLU A 482 14.43 8.63 -35.17
CA GLU A 482 14.57 7.94 -36.46
C GLU A 482 13.56 6.79 -36.63
N SER A 483 13.34 5.98 -35.58
CA SER A 483 12.32 4.92 -35.59
C SER A 483 10.90 5.47 -35.77
N ILE A 484 10.54 6.54 -35.07
CA ILE A 484 9.23 7.20 -35.22
C ILE A 484 9.12 7.81 -36.61
N THR A 485 10.18 8.44 -37.13
CA THR A 485 10.16 9.06 -38.48
C THR A 485 10.05 8.02 -39.60
N GLU A 486 10.61 6.81 -39.43
CA GLU A 486 10.43 5.70 -40.38
C GLU A 486 9.01 5.11 -40.32
N GLU A 487 8.42 4.99 -39.13
CA GLU A 487 7.06 4.48 -38.95
C GLU A 487 6.00 5.44 -39.52
N TYR A 488 6.22 6.77 -39.38
CA TYR A 488 5.41 7.80 -40.05
C TYR A 488 5.59 7.85 -41.58
N LYS A 489 6.74 7.42 -42.11
CA LYS A 489 6.96 7.30 -43.57
C LYS A 489 6.33 6.04 -44.18
N GLN A 490 6.19 4.97 -43.39
CA GLN A 490 5.53 3.73 -43.85
C GLN A 490 3.99 3.88 -43.90
N LEU A 491 3.42 4.80 -43.12
CA LEU A 491 2.01 5.22 -43.21
C LEU A 491 1.85 6.33 -44.26
N ASN A 492 1.83 5.95 -45.55
CA ASN A 492 1.60 6.85 -46.69
C ASN A 492 0.37 7.77 -46.52
N LEU A 493 0.58 8.96 -45.96
CA LEU A 493 -0.39 10.06 -45.84
C LEU A 493 0.23 11.35 -46.40
N GLU A 494 0.74 11.30 -47.63
CA GLU A 494 1.19 12.50 -48.36
C GLU A 494 0.06 13.20 -49.14
N GLU A 495 -1.20 12.75 -49.08
CA GLU A 495 -2.31 13.35 -49.86
C GLU A 495 -3.24 14.31 -49.10
N THR A 496 -2.96 14.66 -47.85
CA THR A 496 -3.84 15.57 -47.06
C THR A 496 -3.21 16.89 -46.64
N ARG A 497 -1.99 17.22 -47.10
CA ARG A 497 -1.37 18.54 -46.85
C ARG A 497 -1.71 19.61 -47.89
N ASP A 498 -2.03 19.22 -49.12
CA ASP A 498 -2.31 20.18 -50.21
C ASP A 498 -3.78 20.65 -50.29
N LYS A 499 -4.68 20.11 -49.46
CA LYS A 499 -6.08 20.56 -49.37
C LYS A 499 -6.40 21.45 -48.16
N ALA A 500 -5.50 21.55 -47.18
CA ALA A 500 -5.67 22.45 -46.04
C ALA A 500 -5.09 23.85 -46.31
N ALA A 501 -4.10 23.96 -47.20
CA ALA A 501 -3.43 25.22 -47.52
C ALA A 501 -4.24 26.15 -48.46
N SER A 502 -5.27 25.66 -49.16
CA SER A 502 -6.08 26.47 -50.08
C SER A 502 -7.32 27.12 -49.45
N THR A 503 -7.69 26.76 -48.23
CA THR A 503 -8.87 27.31 -47.53
C THR A 503 -8.52 28.35 -46.44
N SER A 504 -7.23 28.53 -46.15
CA SER A 504 -6.76 29.54 -45.19
C SER A 504 -6.43 30.89 -45.83
N SER A 505 -6.39 30.98 -47.17
CA SER A 505 -6.07 32.23 -47.90
C SER A 505 -7.29 33.05 -48.35
N GLU A 506 -8.52 32.60 -48.06
CA GLU A 506 -9.76 33.31 -48.47
C GLU A 506 -10.53 33.97 -47.30
N LEU A 507 -10.05 33.87 -46.05
CA LEU A 507 -10.71 34.47 -44.88
C LEU A 507 -9.98 35.69 -44.27
N GLU A 508 -8.81 36.07 -44.80
CA GLU A 508 -8.07 37.28 -44.35
C GLU A 508 -8.47 38.58 -45.07
N ASN A 509 -9.44 38.55 -46.00
CA ASN A 509 -9.89 39.75 -46.72
C ASN A 509 -11.41 39.98 -46.64
N SER A 510 -11.94 40.23 -45.43
CA SER A 510 -13.02 41.21 -45.31
C SER A 510 -13.15 41.74 -43.88
N SER A 511 -12.88 43.03 -43.74
CA SER A 511 -13.18 43.87 -42.59
C SER A 511 -14.65 43.75 -42.13
N PHE A 512 -14.92 43.55 -40.84
CA PHE A 512 -15.94 44.35 -40.14
C PHE A 512 -15.87 44.24 -38.61
N VAL A 513 -16.23 45.35 -37.98
CA VAL A 513 -16.09 45.72 -36.58
C VAL A 513 -17.20 45.11 -35.70
N CYS A 514 -16.84 44.73 -34.47
CA CYS A 514 -17.74 44.30 -33.40
C CYS A 514 -18.56 45.48 -32.82
N PRO A 515 -19.86 45.31 -32.50
CA PRO A 515 -20.50 46.10 -31.47
C PRO A 515 -20.97 45.26 -30.27
N LYS A 516 -20.80 45.85 -29.09
CA LYS A 516 -21.23 45.36 -27.77
C LYS A 516 -22.75 45.41 -27.59
N SER A 517 -23.26 44.41 -26.87
CA SER A 517 -24.38 44.37 -25.89
C SER A 517 -25.74 44.98 -26.27
N THR A 518 -26.82 44.17 -26.22
CA THR A 518 -28.00 44.38 -25.33
C THR A 518 -28.94 43.16 -25.33
N ASN A 519 -29.59 42.96 -24.16
CA ASN A 519 -30.67 42.02 -23.84
C ASN A 519 -31.72 41.80 -24.95
N LEU A 520 -32.29 40.59 -25.00
CA LEU A 520 -33.75 40.34 -25.08
C LEU A 520 -34.06 38.86 -24.79
N LEU A 521 -35.10 38.65 -23.99
CA LEU A 521 -35.77 37.39 -23.69
C LEU A 521 -36.43 36.82 -24.96
N GLU A 522 -36.48 35.49 -25.09
CA GLU A 522 -37.71 34.66 -25.18
C GLU A 522 -37.45 33.28 -25.82
N ASP A 523 -38.05 32.28 -25.17
CA ASP A 523 -38.59 31.00 -25.65
C ASP A 523 -37.69 29.81 -26.03
N GLU A 524 -37.70 28.83 -25.11
CA GLU A 524 -37.44 27.41 -25.38
C GLU A 524 -38.56 26.76 -26.21
N PRO A 525 -38.25 25.64 -26.90
CA PRO A 525 -39.17 24.53 -26.87
C PRO A 525 -38.51 23.19 -26.48
N ASN A 526 -39.17 22.58 -25.51
CA ASN A 526 -39.06 21.25 -24.95
C ASN A 526 -39.40 20.15 -25.98
N ILE A 527 -38.51 19.18 -26.25
CA ILE A 527 -38.84 17.90 -26.92
C ILE A 527 -38.06 16.71 -26.31
N LYS A 528 -38.78 16.01 -25.43
CA LYS A 528 -39.00 14.54 -25.31
C LYS A 528 -37.84 13.54 -25.40
N GLU A 529 -37.70 12.84 -24.28
CA GLU A 529 -37.15 11.49 -24.08
C GLU A 529 -37.57 10.49 -25.18
N THR A 530 -36.63 9.63 -25.58
CA THR A 530 -36.91 8.43 -26.37
C THR A 530 -36.25 7.24 -25.68
N GLU A 531 -37.10 6.28 -25.29
CA GLU A 531 -36.76 4.96 -24.76
C GLU A 531 -35.99 4.11 -25.78
N VAL A 532 -35.01 3.33 -25.31
CA VAL A 532 -34.45 2.19 -26.08
C VAL A 532 -34.43 0.93 -25.20
N ILE A 533 -35.51 0.16 -25.36
CA ILE A 533 -35.63 -1.29 -25.56
C ILE A 533 -34.50 -2.16 -24.97
N SER A 534 -34.85 -2.93 -23.93
CA SER A 534 -34.14 -4.13 -23.48
C SER A 534 -34.66 -5.36 -24.23
N MET A 535 -33.75 -6.07 -24.92
CA MET A 535 -34.00 -7.38 -25.50
C MET A 535 -33.64 -8.46 -24.48
N THR A 536 -34.64 -9.22 -24.05
CA THR A 536 -34.51 -10.44 -23.24
C THR A 536 -34.35 -11.63 -24.19
N PHE A 537 -33.32 -12.47 -23.94
CA PHE A 537 -33.21 -13.80 -24.54
C PHE A 537 -33.99 -14.81 -23.70
N GLN A 538 -34.85 -15.57 -24.37
CA GLN A 538 -35.55 -16.75 -23.87
C GLN A 538 -34.57 -17.92 -23.73
N GLU A 539 -34.68 -18.67 -22.63
CA GLU A 539 -34.41 -20.11 -22.64
C GLU A 539 -35.65 -20.84 -22.12
N ASP A 540 -35.98 -21.88 -22.87
CA ASP A 540 -37.13 -22.77 -22.73
C ASP A 540 -37.08 -23.62 -21.46
N THR A 541 -38.24 -23.93 -20.88
CA THR A 541 -38.57 -25.29 -20.41
C THR A 541 -40.07 -25.44 -20.13
N ASP A 542 -40.64 -26.46 -20.75
CA ASP A 542 -42.04 -26.89 -20.73
C ASP A 542 -42.55 -27.35 -19.34
N VAL A 543 -43.65 -26.76 -18.84
CA VAL A 543 -45.03 -27.32 -18.78
C VAL A 543 -45.11 -28.83 -18.42
N HIS A 544 -45.74 -29.38 -17.35
CA HIS A 544 -47.01 -29.14 -16.60
C HIS A 544 -47.24 -30.35 -15.59
N PRO A 545 -48.37 -30.55 -14.86
CA PRO A 545 -49.11 -29.72 -13.88
C PRO A 545 -49.69 -30.50 -12.64
N LYS A 546 -50.50 -29.79 -11.82
CA LYS A 546 -51.69 -30.22 -11.01
C LYS A 546 -51.55 -30.32 -9.48
N GLU A 547 -52.32 -29.47 -8.78
CA GLU A 547 -53.52 -29.77 -7.95
C GLU A 547 -53.09 -30.22 -6.52
N ASP A 548 -53.53 -29.68 -5.38
CA ASP A 548 -54.87 -29.24 -5.02
C ASP A 548 -54.89 -28.55 -3.62
N PHE A 549 -55.89 -27.66 -3.44
CA PHE A 549 -56.67 -27.35 -2.23
C PHE A 549 -56.01 -26.90 -0.90
N LYS A 550 -56.19 -25.60 -0.63
CA LYS A 550 -57.26 -25.08 0.26
C LYS A 550 -57.71 -26.02 1.40
N LYS A 551 -57.02 -25.93 2.53
CA LYS A 551 -57.46 -26.16 3.94
C LYS A 551 -56.54 -25.26 4.76
N ARG A 552 -56.95 -24.37 5.66
CA ARG A 552 -58.17 -24.22 6.46
C ARG A 552 -58.25 -22.75 6.89
N ILE A 553 -59.45 -22.20 6.81
CA ILE A 553 -59.93 -21.10 7.65
C ILE A 553 -60.23 -21.70 9.03
N GLU A 554 -60.33 -20.84 10.04
CA GLU A 554 -60.84 -21.05 11.42
C GLU A 554 -59.74 -21.17 12.49
N ASP A 555 -59.45 -20.03 13.13
CA ASP A 555 -59.78 -19.71 14.53
C ASP A 555 -59.49 -18.20 14.73
N VAL A 556 -60.49 -17.31 14.53
CA VAL A 556 -61.35 -16.70 15.57
C VAL A 556 -60.52 -15.86 16.55
N GLU A 557 -60.38 -14.55 16.31
CA GLU A 557 -61.26 -13.48 16.84
C GLU A 557 -61.55 -13.62 18.34
N ASP A 558 -61.01 -12.73 19.17
CA ASP A 558 -61.82 -11.83 20.00
C ASP A 558 -60.97 -11.10 21.05
N ALA A 559 -60.93 -9.77 20.94
CA ALA A 559 -61.62 -8.86 21.86
C ALA A 559 -60.84 -7.57 22.14
N PHE A 560 -61.38 -6.46 21.61
CA PHE A 560 -61.70 -5.17 22.28
C PHE A 560 -60.67 -4.52 23.23
N VAL A 561 -60.49 -3.19 23.34
CA VAL A 561 -60.81 -1.93 22.62
C VAL A 561 -60.41 -0.80 23.60
N ASP A 562 -59.90 0.31 23.05
CA ASP A 562 -59.88 1.73 23.48
C ASP A 562 -59.75 2.17 24.96
N GLU A 563 -58.87 3.16 25.19
CA GLU A 563 -59.17 4.60 25.43
C GLU A 563 -57.88 5.31 25.93
N LYS A 564 -57.29 6.27 25.19
CA LYS A 564 -57.57 7.71 25.04
C LYS A 564 -56.95 8.64 26.12
N ASP A 565 -56.21 9.62 25.59
CA ASP A 565 -56.06 11.05 25.97
C ASP A 565 -55.49 11.48 27.34
N GLY A 566 -54.57 12.47 27.32
CA GLY A 566 -54.36 13.34 28.49
C GLY A 566 -53.05 14.13 28.64
N LEU A 567 -52.88 15.18 27.83
CA LEU A 567 -52.22 16.48 28.06
C LEU A 567 -51.51 16.83 29.42
N LYS A 568 -50.36 17.55 29.27
CA LYS A 568 -49.93 18.84 29.90
C LYS A 568 -48.84 18.92 30.99
N ILE A 569 -47.76 19.63 30.60
CA ILE A 569 -47.18 20.90 31.15
C ILE A 569 -46.25 20.91 32.39
N SER A 570 -45.13 21.66 32.18
CA SER A 570 -44.24 22.38 33.13
C SER A 570 -43.22 21.55 33.92
N GLY A 571 -42.01 22.03 34.23
CA GLY A 571 -41.39 23.35 34.10
C GLY A 571 -39.85 23.20 34.16
N ARG A 572 -39.12 24.10 33.50
CA ARG A 572 -38.32 25.19 34.11
C ARG A 572 -37.04 24.76 34.85
N GLU A 573 -35.93 25.06 34.17
CA GLU A 573 -34.83 25.93 34.61
C GLU A 573 -34.20 25.74 36.00
N ASN A 574 -32.88 25.54 35.93
CA ASN A 574 -31.82 26.32 36.59
C ASN A 574 -30.94 25.64 37.64
N GLN A 575 -29.65 25.72 37.28
CA GLN A 575 -28.51 26.17 38.07
C GLN A 575 -27.92 25.22 39.11
N SER A 576 -26.82 24.62 38.66
CA SER A 576 -25.50 24.68 39.29
C SER A 576 -25.34 25.79 40.34
N ASP A 577 -24.83 25.42 41.52
CA ASP A 577 -23.65 26.08 42.07
C ASP A 577 -23.01 25.28 43.21
N LEU A 578 -21.69 25.10 43.03
CA LEU A 578 -20.62 25.35 43.99
C LEU A 578 -20.43 24.47 45.25
N ALA A 579 -19.14 24.09 45.36
CA ALA A 579 -18.27 24.24 46.53
C ALA A 579 -18.10 23.05 47.49
N SER A 580 -16.99 22.34 47.25
CA SER A 580 -15.82 22.20 48.16
C SER A 580 -16.04 21.88 49.64
N SER A 581 -15.34 20.83 50.10
CA SER A 581 -14.46 20.80 51.28
C SER A 581 -14.14 19.31 51.58
N GLU A 582 -12.86 18.93 51.63
CA GLU A 582 -12.08 18.68 52.86
C GLU A 582 -12.62 17.50 53.72
N VAL A 583 -11.88 16.68 54.45
CA VAL A 583 -10.46 16.43 54.74
C VAL A 583 -10.50 15.21 55.70
N THR A 584 -9.47 14.37 55.64
CA THR A 584 -8.97 13.48 56.71
C THR A 584 -9.77 12.25 57.22
N ARG A 585 -9.03 11.13 57.10
CA ARG A 585 -8.48 10.26 58.17
C ARG A 585 -9.35 9.17 58.81
N ASN A 586 -8.54 8.20 59.24
CA ASN A 586 -8.72 7.21 60.29
C ASN A 586 -9.52 5.98 59.87
N ALA A 587 -9.16 4.78 60.29
CA ALA A 587 -7.99 4.26 60.99
C ALA A 587 -8.15 2.74 61.01
N GLU A 588 -7.12 2.05 61.49
CA GLU A 588 -7.29 0.90 62.38
C GLU A 588 -7.92 -0.39 61.79
N GLU A 589 -7.52 -1.59 62.13
CA GLU A 589 -6.49 -2.13 62.98
C GLU A 589 -6.63 -3.65 62.81
N ARG A 590 -5.56 -4.39 63.16
CA ARG A 590 -5.58 -5.81 63.56
C ARG A 590 -5.87 -6.82 62.45
N GLY A 591 -5.09 -7.88 62.29
CA GLY A 591 -4.08 -8.40 63.18
C GLY A 591 -4.14 -9.91 63.19
N GLN A 592 -2.95 -10.50 63.02
CA GLN A 592 -2.51 -11.77 63.60
C GLN A 592 -3.16 -13.05 63.05
N LYS A 593 -2.33 -13.87 62.40
CA LYS A 593 -1.64 -15.07 62.98
C LYS A 593 -2.53 -16.30 62.80
N ALA A 594 -2.01 -17.49 62.51
CA ALA A 594 -0.68 -17.97 62.20
C ALA A 594 -0.89 -19.39 61.61
N GLU A 595 0.14 -19.88 60.90
CA GLU A 595 0.75 -21.22 61.03
C GLU A 595 -0.16 -22.37 61.52
N SER A 596 -0.15 -23.58 60.97
CA SER A 596 0.81 -24.34 60.17
C SER A 596 0.19 -25.74 60.09
N GLY A 597 0.65 -26.58 59.15
CA GLY A 597 0.34 -28.01 59.22
C GLY A 597 0.48 -28.72 57.89
N ASP A 598 1.67 -29.25 57.68
CA ASP A 598 2.03 -30.25 56.67
C ASP A 598 1.02 -31.40 56.56
N HIS A 599 0.78 -31.89 55.35
CA HIS A 599 1.30 -33.19 54.92
C HIS A 599 0.84 -33.54 53.50
N ASP A 600 1.84 -33.82 52.67
CA ASP A 600 1.99 -34.96 51.78
C ASP A 600 0.91 -35.41 50.78
N HIS A 601 1.47 -35.65 49.59
CA HIS A 601 1.20 -36.74 48.64
C HIS A 601 0.26 -36.50 47.44
N VAL A 602 0.94 -36.45 46.28
CA VAL A 602 0.73 -37.34 45.11
C VAL A 602 -0.64 -37.23 44.45
N ASN A 603 -0.72 -36.44 43.38
CA ASN A 603 -0.51 -36.89 41.99
C ASN A 603 -0.48 -35.70 41.04
#